data_AF-A0A844MVJ8-F1
#
_entry.id   AF-A0A844MVJ8-F1
#
_cell.length_a   1.000
_cell.length_b   1.000
_cell.length_c   1.000
_cell.angle_alpha   90.00
_cell.angle_beta   90.00
_cell.angle_gamma   90.00
#
_symmetry.space_group_name_H-M   'P 1'
#
loop_
_entity.id
_entity.type
_entity.pdbx_description
1 polymer ?
#
loop_
_entity_poly.entity_id
_entity_poly.type
_entity_poly.pdbx_seq_one_letter_code
_entity_poly.pdbx_strand_id
1 'polypeptide(L)' 'MTVGRRNNPDYLQISGLIEKSLALKFKAWCAAHQMQLTEAMEEAIQDFLDKKSKEK' A
#
# COMPACT_ATOMS: atom_id res chain seq x y z
N MET A 1 -23.01 -11.90 -0.35
CA MET A 1 -22.00 -11.36 -1.28
C MET A 1 -20.99 -10.61 -0.44
N THR A 2 -19.75 -11.07 -0.37
CA THR A 2 -18.70 -10.38 0.38
C THR A 2 -18.46 -9.04 -0.31
N VAL A 3 -18.78 -7.93 0.36
CA VAL A 3 -18.50 -6.59 -0.15
C VAL A 3 -16.98 -6.47 -0.23
N GLY A 4 -16.42 -6.62 -1.43
CA GLY A 4 -15.00 -6.40 -1.64
C GLY A 4 -14.63 -4.97 -1.24
N ARG A 5 -13.37 -4.73 -0.86
CA ARG A 5 -12.87 -3.42 -0.36
C ARG A 5 -13.30 -2.20 -1.20
N ARG A 6 -13.56 -2.40 -2.49
CA ARG A 6 -14.03 -1.36 -3.43
C ARG A 6 -15.38 -0.71 -3.05
N ASN A 7 -16.25 -1.41 -2.33
CA ASN A 7 -17.58 -0.93 -1.95
C ASN A 7 -17.74 -0.79 -0.42
N ASN A 8 -16.63 -0.89 0.33
CA ASN A 8 -16.65 -0.71 1.78
C ASN A 8 -16.38 0.78 2.10
N PRO A 9 -17.27 1.47 2.86
CA PRO A 9 -17.09 2.89 3.22
C PRO A 9 -15.84 3.17 4.06
N ASP A 10 -15.28 2.16 4.72
CA ASP A 10 -14.07 2.29 5.54
C ASP A 10 -12.78 2.35 4.69
N TYR A 11 -12.88 2.11 3.37
CA TYR A 11 -11.74 2.10 2.46
C TYR A 11 -11.84 3.21 1.41
N LEU A 12 -10.73 3.90 1.16
CA LEU A 12 -10.60 4.91 0.12
C LEU A 12 -9.54 4.48 -0.91
N GLN A 13 -9.89 4.54 -2.20
CA GLN A 13 -8.94 4.25 -3.27
C GLN A 13 -7.99 5.42 -3.49
N ILE A 14 -6.70 5.17 -3.38
CA ILE A 14 -5.63 6.09 -3.75
C ILE A 14 -4.99 5.66 -5.09
N SER A 15 -4.66 6.62 -5.95
CA SER A 15 -4.06 6.35 -7.27
C SER A 15 -2.95 7.34 -7.59
N GLY A 16 -1.85 6.85 -8.16
CA GLY A 16 -0.71 7.67 -8.58
C GLY A 16 0.26 6.89 -9.48
N LEU A 17 1.19 7.61 -10.10
CA LEU A 17 2.28 7.01 -10.89
C LEU A 17 3.57 7.01 -10.08
N ILE A 18 4.28 5.88 -10.11
CA ILE A 18 5.61 5.71 -9.52
C ILE A 18 6.55 5.10 -10.56
N GLU A 19 7.86 5.14 -10.31
CA GLU A 19 8.82 4.49 -11.19
C GLU A 19 8.53 3.00 -11.38
N LYS A 20 8.58 2.53 -12.63
CA LYS A 20 8.31 1.13 -12.99
C LYS A 20 9.23 0.16 -12.24
N SER A 21 10.51 0.51 -12.12
CA SER A 21 11.52 -0.25 -11.39
C SER A 21 11.11 -0.46 -9.92
N LEU A 22 10.66 0.62 -9.26
CA LEU A 22 10.19 0.59 -7.88
C LEU A 22 8.94 -0.29 -7.73
N ALA A 23 7.95 -0.10 -8.61
CA ALA A 23 6.72 -0.90 -8.61
C ALA A 23 7.00 -2.40 -8.77
N LEU A 24 7.94 -2.78 -9.65
CA LEU A 24 8.31 -4.17 -9.87
C LEU A 24 9.02 -4.77 -8.65
N LYS A 25 9.99 -4.05 -8.06
CA LYS A 25 10.66 -4.49 -6.84
C LYS A 25 9.68 -4.71 -5.70
N PHE A 26 8.76 -3.77 -5.51
CA PHE A 26 7.74 -3.86 -4.46
C PHE A 26 6.82 -5.08 -4.63
N LYS A 27 6.33 -5.31 -5.86
CA LYS A 27 5.52 -6.50 -6.18
C LYS A 27 6.28 -7.81 -5.98
N ALA A 28 7.55 -7.86 -6.41
CA ALA A 28 8.38 -9.04 -6.23
C ALA A 28 8.60 -9.36 -4.73
N TRP A 29 8.82 -8.32 -3.93
CA TRP A 29 8.97 -8.46 -2.48
C TRP A 29 7.67 -8.99 -1.84
N CYS A 30 6.51 -8.42 -2.18
CA CYS A 30 5.21 -8.90 -1.70
C CYS A 30 4.99 -10.37 -2.05
N ALA A 31 5.29 -10.77 -3.29
CA ALA A 31 5.14 -12.15 -3.75
C ALA A 31 6.06 -13.11 -2.99
N ALA A 32 7.32 -12.72 -2.74
CA ALA A 32 8.28 -13.54 -2.00
C ALA A 32 7.88 -13.75 -0.52
N HIS A 33 7.16 -12.80 0.07
CA HIS A 33 6.75 -12.84 1.48
C HIS A 33 5.27 -13.23 1.66
N GLN A 34 4.58 -13.66 0.59
CA GLN A 34 3.15 -13.99 0.59
C GLN A 34 2.25 -12.87 1.15
N MET A 35 2.68 -11.62 0.99
CA MET A 35 1.97 -10.45 1.49
C MET A 35 1.06 -9.87 0.41
N GLN A 36 -0.14 -9.41 0.81
CA GLN A 36 -1.03 -8.74 -0.15
C GLN A 36 -0.51 -7.35 -0.48
N LEU A 37 -0.60 -6.96 -1.76
CA LEU A 37 -0.15 -5.64 -2.22
C LEU A 37 -0.81 -4.49 -1.42
N THR A 38 -2.10 -4.60 -1.11
CA THR A 38 -2.82 -3.59 -0.31
C THR A 38 -2.26 -3.47 1.11
N GLU A 39 -1.97 -4.60 1.76
CA GLU A 39 -1.41 -4.64 3.11
C GLU A 39 -0.03 -3.98 3.14
N ALA A 40 0.83 -4.36 2.18
CA ALA A 40 2.16 -3.76 2.04
C ALA A 40 2.08 -2.24 1.75
N MET A 41 1.08 -1.80 0.98
CA MET A 41 0.86 -0.37 0.72
C MET A 41 0.42 0.37 1.99
N GLU A 42 -0.50 -0.21 2.78
CA GLU A 42 -0.96 0.38 4.04
C GLU A 42 0.20 0.56 5.02
N GLU A 43 1.04 -0.47 5.21
CA GLU A 43 2.24 -0.39 6.04
C GLU A 43 3.22 0.67 5.54
N ALA A 44 3.54 0.68 4.24
CA ALA A 44 4.47 1.65 3.67
C ALA A 44 3.99 3.10 3.81
N ILE A 45 2.68 3.34 3.70
CA ILE A 45 2.07 4.66 3.86
C ILE A 45 2.08 5.08 5.33
N GLN A 46 1.72 4.19 6.25
CA GLN A 46 1.76 4.48 7.68
C GLN A 46 3.19 4.82 8.13
N ASP A 47 4.17 4.02 7.71
CA ASP A 47 5.59 4.26 7.97
C ASP A 47 6.06 5.62 7.45
N PHE A 48 5.61 6.01 6.25
CA PHE A 48 5.95 7.30 5.68
C PHE A 48 5.36 8.46 6.51
N LEU A 49 4.10 8.35 6.91
CA LEU A 49 3.42 9.35 7.74
C LEU A 49 4.05 9.47 9.13
N ASP A 50 4.41 8.35 9.75
CA ASP A 50 5.06 8.32 11.06
C ASP A 50 6.43 8.98 11.02
N LYS A 51 7.22 8.70 9.98
CA LYS A 51 8.52 9.35 9.74
C LYS A 51 8.35 10.86 9.58
N LYS A 52 7.37 11.30 8.79
CA LYS A 52 7.09 12.73 8.58
C LYS A 52 6.51 13.44 9.80
N SER A 53 5.77 12.73 10.65
CA SER A 53 5.19 13.30 11.86
C SER A 53 6.23 13.49 12.98
N LYS A 54 7.29 12.68 12.99
CA LYS A 54 8.43 12.79 13.92
C LYS A 54 9.44 13.87 13.52
N GLU A 55 9.34 14.44 12.32
CA GLU A 55 10.18 15.55 11.84
C GLU A 55 9.66 16.94 12.29
N LYS A 56 8.56 16.99 13.06
CA LYS A 56 8.03 18.21 13.71
C LYS A 56 8.43 18.27 15.17
#